data_AF-A0A6M0EW87-F1
#
_entry.id   AF-A0A6M0EW87-F1
#
_cell.length_a   1.000
_cell.length_b   1.000
_cell.length_c   1.000
_cell.angle_alpha   90.00
_cell.angle_beta   90.00
_cell.angle_gamma   90.00
#
_symmetry.space_group_name_H-M   'P 1'
#
loop_
_entity.id
_entity.type
_entity.pdbx_description
1 polymer ?
#
loop_
_entity_poly.entity_id
_entity_poly.type
_entity_poly.pdbx_seq_one_letter_code
_entity_poly.pdbx_strand_id
1 'polypeptide(L)'
;MADLSGTWLGTYWQRGVPTRFELTLLQGGNTLSGNILDDSYLGEASLTGEVIGRKINFIKRYITSSGHSVRYIGIVSEDQNFMRGQWQVDSFNSGNWEAHRSDNNLSINLETIRVEKVPASSNL
;
A
#
# COMPACT_ATOMS: atom_id res chain seq x y z
N MET A 1 19.45 -2.25 9.07
CA MET A 1 18.09 -2.84 9.05
C MET A 1 17.31 -2.02 8.05
N ALA A 2 16.56 -2.65 7.13
CA ALA A 2 15.78 -1.88 6.16
C ALA A 2 14.65 -1.16 6.90
N ASP A 3 14.43 0.13 6.60
CA ASP A 3 13.32 0.93 7.14
C ASP A 3 12.26 1.11 6.05
N LEU A 4 11.16 0.38 6.22
CA LEU A 4 10.05 0.37 5.29
C LEU A 4 8.97 1.40 5.64
N SER A 5 9.18 2.18 6.71
CA SER A 5 8.19 3.17 7.16
C SER A 5 7.97 4.25 6.11
N GLY A 6 6.71 4.60 5.90
CA GLY A 6 6.30 5.59 4.89
C GLY A 6 5.24 5.07 3.93
N THR A 7 5.03 5.84 2.86
CA THR A 7 4.00 5.56 1.86
C THR A 7 4.57 4.81 0.67
N TRP A 8 3.77 3.88 0.17
CA TRP A 8 4.07 3.01 -0.95
C TRP A 8 2.88 2.99 -1.90
N LEU A 9 3.16 3.04 -3.20
CA LEU A 9 2.15 2.88 -4.24
C LEU A 9 2.33 1.51 -4.86
N GLY A 10 1.29 0.69 -4.80
CA GLY A 10 1.34 -0.68 -5.25
C GLY A 10 0.29 -1.04 -6.26
N THR A 11 0.49 -2.20 -6.87
CA THR A 11 -0.46 -2.85 -7.75
C THR A 11 -0.46 -4.34 -7.44
N TYR A 12 -1.64 -4.94 -7.40
CA TYR A 12 -1.79 -6.39 -7.41
C TYR A 12 -2.58 -6.83 -8.64
N TRP A 13 -2.33 -8.04 -9.10
CA TRP A 13 -3.00 -8.61 -10.26
C TRP A 13 -3.85 -9.79 -9.85
N GLN A 14 -5.13 -9.75 -10.20
CA GLN A 14 -6.05 -10.87 -10.08
C GLN A 14 -6.45 -11.33 -11.47
N ARG A 15 -6.04 -12.55 -11.84
CA ARG A 15 -6.31 -13.12 -13.19
C ARG A 15 -5.88 -12.16 -14.32
N GLY A 16 -4.75 -11.47 -14.12
CA GLY A 16 -4.21 -10.51 -15.08
C GLY A 16 -4.81 -9.10 -15.01
N VAL A 17 -5.87 -8.88 -14.23
CA VAL A 17 -6.47 -7.55 -14.04
C VAL A 17 -5.72 -6.81 -12.91
N PRO A 18 -5.12 -5.63 -13.18
CA PRO A 18 -4.44 -4.85 -12.15
C PRO A 18 -5.43 -4.09 -11.27
N THR A 19 -5.11 -3.98 -9.99
CA THR A 19 -5.76 -3.07 -9.04
C THR A 19 -4.69 -2.31 -8.26
N ARG A 20 -4.79 -0.99 -8.28
CA ARG A 20 -3.86 -0.10 -7.57
C ARG A 20 -4.23 0.02 -6.11
N PHE A 21 -3.23 0.27 -5.27
CA PHE A 21 -3.44 0.57 -3.87
C PHE A 21 -2.36 1.52 -3.34
N GLU A 22 -2.72 2.27 -2.30
CA GLU A 22 -1.78 2.98 -1.45
C GLU A 22 -1.57 2.20 -0.17
N LEU A 23 -0.31 2.11 0.30
CA LEU A 23 0.08 1.42 1.52
C LEU A 23 0.88 2.40 2.38
N THR A 24 0.46 2.61 3.64
CA THR A 24 1.25 3.34 4.64
C THR A 24 1.77 2.35 5.68
N LEU A 25 3.09 2.29 5.86
CA LEU A 25 3.76 1.39 6.81
C LEU A 25 4.36 2.16 7.99
N LEU A 26 4.26 1.54 9.16
CA LEU A 26 5.01 1.84 10.37
C LEU A 26 5.80 0.59 10.77
N GLN A 27 7.13 0.73 10.86
CA GLN A 27 8.01 -0.35 11.27
C GLN A 27 8.52 -0.14 12.71
N GLY A 28 8.31 -1.15 13.55
CA GLY A 28 8.85 -1.24 14.91
C GLY A 28 9.74 -2.47 15.04
N GLY A 29 11.06 -2.30 14.88
CA GLY A 29 11.99 -3.43 14.80
C GLY A 29 11.69 -4.29 13.58
N ASN A 30 11.31 -5.55 13.79
CA ASN A 30 10.88 -6.45 12.70
C ASN A 30 9.37 -6.41 12.45
N THR A 31 8.58 -5.74 13.30
CA THR A 31 7.11 -5.72 13.17
C THR A 31 6.68 -4.61 12.23
N LEU A 32 5.66 -4.88 11.41
CA LEU A 32 5.00 -3.93 10.53
C LEU A 32 3.52 -3.76 10.91
N SER A 33 3.06 -2.52 10.91
CA SER A 33 1.64 -2.16 10.99
C SER A 33 1.33 -1.03 10.02
N GLY A 34 0.05 -0.79 9.74
CA GLY A 34 -0.33 0.27 8.80
C GLY A 34 -1.70 0.08 8.16
N ASN A 35 -1.93 0.82 7.09
CA ASN A 35 -3.19 0.86 6.36
C ASN A 35 -2.97 0.75 4.86
N ILE A 36 -3.97 0.20 4.17
CA ILE A 36 -4.03 0.06 2.72
C ILE A 36 -5.34 0.66 2.22
N LEU A 37 -5.29 1.41 1.14
CA LEU A 37 -6.46 1.90 0.42
C LEU A 37 -6.43 1.35 -1.01
N ASP A 38 -7.35 0.46 -1.34
CA ASP A 38 -7.51 -0.05 -2.70
C ASP A 38 -8.32 0.92 -3.56
N ASP A 39 -7.87 1.11 -4.80
CA ASP A 39 -8.64 1.76 -5.85
C ASP A 39 -9.68 0.79 -6.42
N SER A 40 -10.61 0.36 -5.56
CA SER A 40 -11.71 -0.55 -5.88
C SER A 40 -12.83 -0.44 -4.83
N TYR A 41 -13.92 -1.20 -5.04
CA TYR A 41 -15.02 -1.27 -4.09
C TYR A 41 -14.62 -1.86 -2.71
N LEU A 42 -13.46 -2.52 -2.60
CA LEU A 42 -12.98 -3.09 -1.34
C LEU A 42 -12.44 -2.01 -0.38
N GLY A 43 -11.92 -0.91 -0.92
CA GLY A 43 -11.52 0.27 -0.16
C GLY A 43 -10.49 0.02 0.95
N GLU A 44 -10.80 0.50 2.15
CA GLU A 44 -9.87 0.57 3.28
C GLU A 44 -9.62 -0.78 3.97
N ALA A 45 -8.35 -1.02 4.29
CA ALA A 45 -7.86 -2.16 5.04
C ALA A 45 -6.76 -1.77 6.02
N SER A 46 -6.62 -2.55 7.08
CA SER A 46 -5.42 -2.53 7.93
C SER A 46 -4.44 -3.62 7.48
N LEU A 47 -3.16 -3.44 7.80
CA LEU A 47 -2.19 -4.53 7.73
C LEU A 47 -1.43 -4.73 9.05
N THR A 48 -1.05 -5.97 9.31
CA THR A 48 -0.04 -6.35 10.30
C THR A 48 0.89 -7.40 9.72
N GLY A 49 2.17 -7.35 10.08
CA GLY A 49 3.16 -8.25 9.51
C GLY A 49 4.54 -8.09 10.10
N GLU A 50 5.53 -8.58 9.36
CA GLU A 50 6.93 -8.54 9.73
C GLU A 50 7.85 -8.38 8.51
N VAL A 51 9.06 -7.88 8.79
CA VAL A 51 10.19 -7.86 7.88
C VAL A 51 11.40 -8.49 8.56
N ILE A 52 12.01 -9.48 7.90
CA ILE A 52 13.25 -10.14 8.36
C ILE A 52 14.24 -10.16 7.20
N GLY A 53 15.34 -9.42 7.35
CA GLY A 53 16.29 -9.18 6.27
C GLY A 53 15.61 -8.41 5.13
N ARG A 54 15.45 -9.06 3.97
CA ARG A 54 14.71 -8.51 2.82
C ARG A 54 13.36 -9.18 2.59
N LYS A 55 12.97 -10.15 3.42
CA LYS A 55 11.69 -10.83 3.30
C LYS A 55 10.63 -10.05 4.05
N ILE A 56 9.51 -9.77 3.40
CA ILE A 56 8.35 -9.11 3.99
C ILE A 56 7.16 -10.06 3.94
N ASN A 57 6.45 -10.19 5.05
CA ASN A 57 5.22 -10.98 5.15
C ASN A 57 4.18 -10.16 5.91
N PHE A 58 2.96 -10.07 5.40
CA PHE A 58 1.89 -9.38 6.11
C PHE A 58 0.50 -9.93 5.78
N ILE A 59 -0.45 -9.59 6.65
CA ILE A 59 -1.86 -9.88 6.48
C ILE A 59 -2.60 -8.55 6.31
N LYS A 60 -3.31 -8.42 5.20
CA LYS A 60 -4.26 -7.33 4.94
C LYS A 60 -5.65 -7.74 5.42
N ARG A 61 -6.38 -6.87 6.11
CA ARG A 61 -7.75 -7.11 6.55
C ARG A 61 -8.63 -5.89 6.24
N TYR A 62 -9.63 -6.09 5.39
CA TYR A 62 -10.59 -5.05 5.03
C TYR A 62 -11.47 -4.65 6.21
N ILE A 63 -11.77 -3.35 6.31
CA ILE A 63 -12.58 -2.77 7.37
C ILE A 63 -14.08 -2.85 7.01
N THR A 64 -14.41 -2.58 5.74
CA THR A 64 -15.78 -2.43 5.25
C THR A 64 -16.40 -3.75 4.74
N SER A 65 -15.59 -4.67 4.21
CA SER A 65 -16.06 -5.93 3.60
C SER A 65 -15.68 -7.16 4.43
N SER A 66 -16.68 -7.82 5.03
CA SER A 66 -16.74 -9.21 5.57
C SER A 66 -15.53 -9.80 6.34
N GLY A 67 -14.50 -9.04 6.70
CA GLY A 67 -13.36 -9.50 7.49
C GLY A 67 -12.38 -10.45 6.77
N HIS A 68 -12.46 -10.57 5.44
CA HIS A 68 -11.50 -11.41 4.71
C HIS A 68 -10.07 -10.90 4.90
N SER A 69 -9.19 -11.85 5.23
CA SER A 69 -7.77 -11.59 5.43
C SER A 69 -7.02 -12.10 4.20
N VAL A 70 -6.15 -11.26 3.64
CA VAL A 70 -5.33 -11.59 2.47
C VAL A 70 -3.88 -11.64 2.91
N ARG A 71 -3.20 -12.75 2.64
CA ARG A 71 -1.78 -12.94 2.95
C ARG A 71 -0.94 -12.38 1.82
N TYR A 72 0.06 -11.58 2.16
CA TYR A 72 1.09 -11.09 1.24
C TYR A 72 2.45 -11.61 1.72
N ILE A 73 3.22 -12.14 0.77
CA ILE A 73 4.62 -12.51 0.96
C ILE A 73 5.44 -11.83 -0.14
N GLY A 74 6.64 -11.39 0.17
CA GLY A 74 7.46 -10.68 -0.80
C GLY A 74 8.90 -10.45 -0.39
N ILE A 75 9.61 -9.75 -1.27
CA ILE A 75 11.01 -9.36 -1.12
C ILE A 75 11.14 -7.86 -1.38
N VAL A 76 11.88 -7.19 -0.51
CA VAL A 76 12.32 -5.79 -0.65
C VAL A 76 13.61 -5.73 -1.47
N SER A 77 13.73 -4.76 -2.37
CA SER A 77 14.95 -4.44 -3.10
C SER A 77 16.06 -3.97 -2.14
N GLU A 78 17.31 -4.03 -2.60
CA GLU A 78 18.47 -3.63 -1.79
C GLU A 78 18.47 -2.13 -1.45
N ASP A 79 17.99 -1.30 -2.37
CA ASP A 79 17.83 0.14 -2.21
C ASP A 79 16.56 0.53 -1.44
N GLN A 80 15.72 -0.45 -1.06
CA GLN A 80 14.49 -0.25 -0.28
C GLN A 80 13.46 0.68 -0.93
N ASN A 81 13.51 0.82 -2.26
CA ASN A 81 12.54 1.61 -3.02
C ASN A 81 11.49 0.76 -3.73
N PHE A 82 11.62 -0.57 -3.68
CA PHE A 82 10.73 -1.49 -4.36
C PHE A 82 10.46 -2.76 -3.56
N MET A 83 9.22 -3.24 -3.64
CA MET A 83 8.78 -4.51 -3.10
C MET A 83 8.02 -5.29 -4.15
N ARG A 84 8.16 -6.61 -4.14
CA ARG A 84 7.35 -7.51 -4.99
C ARG A 84 7.11 -8.84 -4.34
N GLY A 85 6.05 -9.52 -4.74
CA GLY A 85 5.78 -10.87 -4.24
C GLY A 85 4.46 -11.46 -4.70
N GLN A 86 3.89 -12.31 -3.85
CA GLN A 86 2.60 -12.97 -4.06
C GLN A 86 1.60 -12.59 -2.98
N TRP A 87 0.34 -12.43 -3.37
CA TRP A 87 -0.79 -12.38 -2.46
C TRP A 87 -1.62 -13.66 -2.59
N GLN A 88 -2.31 -14.03 -1.51
CA GLN A 88 -3.19 -15.18 -1.47
C GLN A 88 -4.33 -14.96 -0.47
N VAL A 89 -5.56 -15.25 -0.90
CA VAL A 89 -6.74 -15.32 -0.03
C VAL A 89 -7.04 -16.78 0.31
N ASP A 90 -6.98 -17.66 -0.69
CA ASP A 90 -7.22 -19.10 -0.59
C ASP A 90 -6.44 -19.85 -1.70
N SER A 91 -6.66 -21.16 -1.84
CA SER A 91 -5.97 -22.00 -2.82
C SER A 91 -6.21 -21.62 -4.29
N PHE A 92 -7.29 -20.88 -4.59
CA PHE A 92 -7.70 -20.52 -5.95
C PHE A 92 -7.56 -19.02 -6.24
N ASN A 93 -7.48 -18.19 -5.21
CA ASN A 93 -7.37 -16.74 -5.30
C ASN A 93 -5.99 -16.28 -4.81
N SER A 94 -5.09 -16.11 -5.76
CA SER A 94 -3.72 -15.63 -5.57
C SER A 94 -3.25 -14.84 -6.78
N GLY A 95 -2.14 -14.11 -6.62
CA GLY A 95 -1.51 -13.40 -7.72
C GLY A 95 -0.27 -12.61 -7.34
N ASN A 96 0.32 -11.96 -8.34
CA ASN A 96 1.48 -11.09 -8.16
C ASN A 96 1.07 -9.77 -7.51
N TRP A 97 1.99 -9.16 -6.79
CA TRP A 97 1.91 -7.75 -6.40
C TRP A 97 3.29 -7.10 -6.43
N GLU A 98 3.27 -5.79 -6.56
CA GLU A 98 4.46 -4.94 -6.41
C GLU A 98 4.10 -3.61 -5.75
N ALA A 99 5.10 -2.95 -5.17
CA ALA A 99 4.96 -1.62 -4.60
C ALA A 99 6.26 -0.83 -4.70
N HIS A 100 6.14 0.45 -5.04
CA HIS A 100 7.23 1.40 -5.11
C HIS A 100 7.09 2.42 -3.98
N ARG A 101 8.23 2.83 -3.43
CA ARG A 101 8.26 3.89 -2.42
C ARG A 101 7.71 5.16 -3.05
N SER A 102 6.78 5.80 -2.34
CA SER A 102 6.18 7.04 -2.79
C SER A 102 6.94 8.20 -2.17
N ASP A 103 7.57 9.02 -3.00
CA ASP A 103 8.11 10.31 -2.57
C ASP A 103 6.99 11.35 -2.33
N ASN A 104 5.75 11.02 -2.74
CA ASN A 104 4.58 11.83 -2.46
C ASN A 104 4.25 11.77 -0.96
N ASN A 105 4.80 12.73 -0.25
CA ASN A 105 4.20 13.32 0.93
C ASN A 105 2.74 13.67 0.54
N LEU A 106 1.74 12.95 1.05
CA LEU A 106 0.31 13.20 0.80
C LEU A 106 -0.09 14.67 1.01
N SER A 107 0.70 15.41 1.80
CA SER A 107 0.64 16.85 1.98
C SER A 107 0.82 17.66 0.68
N ILE A 108 1.69 17.25 -0.26
CA ILE A 108 1.96 17.98 -1.52
C ILE A 108 0.76 17.90 -2.48
N ASN A 109 0.07 16.76 -2.53
CA ASN A 109 -1.09 16.59 -3.39
C ASN A 109 -2.33 17.31 -2.81
N LEU A 110 -2.49 17.31 -1.48
CA LEU A 110 -3.52 18.10 -0.79
C LEU A 110 -3.35 19.61 -1.01
N GLU A 111 -2.12 20.14 -1.01
CA GLU A 111 -1.88 21.55 -1.34
C GLU A 111 -2.16 21.85 -2.82
N THR A 112 -1.78 20.97 -3.73
CA THR A 112 -2.04 21.15 -5.16
C THR A 112 -3.55 21.19 -5.46
N ILE A 113 -4.33 20.29 -4.85
CA ILE A 113 -5.80 20.28 -4.97
C ILE A 113 -6.44 21.49 -4.27
N ARG A 114 -5.85 21.98 -3.18
CA ARG A 114 -6.33 23.20 -2.48
C ARG A 114 -6.08 24.46 -3.30
N VAL A 115 -4.97 24.52 -4.03
CA VAL A 115 -4.62 25.64 -4.92
C VAL A 115 -5.53 25.66 -6.16
N GLU A 116 -5.83 24.52 -6.77
CA GLU A 116 -6.76 24.45 -7.92
C GLU A 116 -8.22 24.81 -7.57
N LYS A 117 -8.65 24.59 -6.32
CA LYS A 117 -10.03 24.87 -5.88
C LYS A 117 -10.30 26.30 -5.41
N VAL A 118 -9.32 27.20 -5.44
CA VAL A 118 -9.58 28.64 -5.22
C VAL A 118 -9.79 29.29 -6.58
N PRO A 119 -11.04 29.64 -6.98
CA PRO A 119 -11.21 30.54 -8.11
C PRO A 119 -10.55 31.86 -7.71
N ALA A 120 -9.68 32.39 -8.56
CA ALA A 120 -9.22 33.76 -8.46
C ALA A 120 -10.47 34.66 -8.52
N SER A 121 -10.96 35.07 -7.35
CA SER A 121 -11.92 36.17 -7.26
C SER A 121 -11.18 37.40 -7.75
N SER A 122 -11.44 37.73 -9.02
CA SER A 122 -11.06 38.99 -9.65
C SER A 122 -11.56 40.14 -8.79
N ASN A 123 -10.62 40.88 -8.18
CA ASN A 123 -10.92 42.17 -7.57
C ASN A 123 -11.31 43.15 -8.67
N LEU A 124 -12.52 43.71 -8.57
CA LEU A 124 -12.92 44.99 -9.16
C LEU A 124 -12.59 46.11 -8.17
#